data_AF-A0A444ZDS6-F1
#
_entry.id   AF-A0A444ZDS6-F1
#
_cell.length_a   1.000
_cell.length_b   1.000
_cell.length_c   1.000
_cell.angle_alpha   90.00
_cell.angle_beta   90.00
_cell.angle_gamma   90.00
#
_symmetry.space_group_name_H-M   'P 1'
#
loop_
_entity.id
_entity.type
_entity.pdbx_description
1 polymer ?
#
loop_
_entity_poly.entity_id
_entity_poly.type
_entity_poly.pdbx_seq_one_letter_code
_entity_poly.pdbx_strand_id
1 'polypeptide(L)'
;MDKHRGGNTCKRYSNAQVVYAKTDITAGSKGITAFIIEKGMPGFRTAQKLDKLGMRGSDTCELLFENCLVPEENVLGEVGKGVYVMMSGLDLERLVLAAGPLGIMQACLDVILPYVRQREQFGCPIGNFSLYRIVLELYLLQLRVQPKLLCRQNNVWEETDM
;
A
#
# COMPACT_ATOMS: atom_id res chain seq x y z
N MET A 1 1.79 -17.55 -31.28
CA MET A 1 1.16 -16.34 -30.72
C MET A 1 2.24 -15.53 -30.03
N ASP A 2 2.43 -14.33 -30.55
CA ASP A 2 3.68 -13.60 -30.57
C ASP A 2 4.06 -13.02 -29.19
N LYS A 3 5.26 -13.38 -28.72
CA LYS A 3 5.89 -12.80 -27.54
C LYS A 3 6.48 -11.45 -27.97
N HIS A 4 5.64 -10.42 -28.05
CA HIS A 4 6.11 -9.06 -28.28
C HIS A 4 7.04 -8.60 -27.15
N ARG A 5 8.33 -8.69 -27.46
CA ARG A 5 9.43 -7.93 -26.87
C ARG A 5 9.08 -6.44 -26.93
N GLY A 6 8.84 -5.83 -25.78
CA GLY A 6 8.69 -4.37 -25.66
C GLY A 6 8.92 -3.96 -24.21
N GLY A 7 10.11 -3.42 -23.92
CA GLY A 7 10.51 -2.66 -22.72
C GLY A 7 9.94 -3.09 -21.35
N ASN A 8 10.79 -3.73 -20.53
CA ASN A 8 10.52 -4.14 -19.14
C ASN A 8 10.52 -2.97 -18.12
N THR A 9 10.35 -1.72 -18.53
CA THR A 9 10.41 -0.55 -17.64
C THR A 9 9.11 -0.45 -16.83
N CYS A 10 9.18 -0.36 -15.50
CA CYS A 10 7.96 -0.23 -14.70
C CYS A 10 7.46 1.22 -14.62
N LYS A 11 6.18 1.36 -14.21
CA LYS A 11 5.32 2.55 -14.31
C LYS A 11 4.98 2.90 -15.76
N ARG A 12 4.39 1.93 -16.48
CA ARG A 12 3.83 2.18 -17.81
C ARG A 12 2.74 3.26 -17.82
N TYR A 13 2.03 3.44 -16.71
CA TYR A 13 0.78 4.22 -16.66
C TYR A 13 0.83 5.55 -15.91
N SER A 14 1.86 5.83 -15.08
CA SER A 14 1.91 7.10 -14.34
C SER A 14 2.61 8.18 -15.17
N ASN A 15 1.96 9.33 -15.32
CA ASN A 15 2.53 10.48 -16.04
C ASN A 15 3.41 11.36 -15.14
N ALA A 16 3.19 11.32 -13.82
CA ALA A 16 3.97 12.07 -12.85
C ALA A 16 4.23 11.25 -11.57
N GLN A 17 5.30 11.58 -10.85
CA GLN A 17 5.66 11.01 -9.55
C GLN A 17 6.01 12.12 -8.57
N VAL A 18 5.52 11.99 -7.34
CA VAL A 18 6.00 12.81 -6.22
C VAL A 18 7.30 12.20 -5.71
N VAL A 19 8.37 12.99 -5.70
CA VAL A 19 9.72 12.59 -5.30
C VAL A 19 10.17 13.49 -4.15
N TYR A 20 10.68 12.89 -3.08
CA TYR A 20 11.23 13.61 -1.94
C TYR A 20 12.75 13.57 -2.01
N ALA A 21 13.39 14.73 -2.07
CA ALA A 21 14.84 14.85 -2.14
C ALA A 21 15.35 15.91 -1.14
N LYS A 22 16.60 15.75 -0.68
CA LYS A 22 17.24 16.75 0.17
C LYS A 22 17.78 17.91 -0.67
N THR A 23 17.26 19.11 -0.44
CA THR A 23 17.79 20.36 -0.98
C THR A 23 18.84 20.98 -0.06
N ASP A 24 18.74 20.71 1.24
CA ASP A 24 19.78 21.00 2.22
C ASP A 24 20.17 19.71 2.94
N ILE A 25 21.42 19.28 2.77
CA ILE A 25 21.95 18.03 3.34
C ILE A 25 22.16 18.17 4.86
N THR A 26 22.44 19.39 5.32
CA THR A 26 22.82 19.70 6.72
C THR A 26 21.61 19.90 7.63
N ALA A 27 20.47 20.37 7.10
CA ALA A 27 19.25 20.66 7.86
C ALA A 27 18.43 19.42 8.29
N GLY A 28 18.97 18.20 8.14
CA GLY A 28 18.29 16.98 8.55
C GLY A 28 16.95 16.78 7.83
N SER A 29 15.86 16.57 8.59
CA SER A 29 14.50 16.40 8.05
C SER A 29 13.92 17.70 7.48
N LYS A 30 14.36 18.87 7.96
CA LYS A 30 13.93 20.19 7.47
C LYS A 30 14.57 20.58 6.14
N GLY A 31 15.53 19.79 5.65
CA GLY A 31 16.16 19.99 4.35
C GLY A 31 15.51 19.20 3.21
N ILE A 32 14.41 18.48 3.47
CA ILE A 32 13.71 17.67 2.46
C ILE A 32 12.65 18.52 1.76
N THR A 33 12.63 18.46 0.44
CA THR A 33 11.65 19.13 -0.42
C THR A 33 10.93 18.08 -1.28
N ALA A 34 9.64 18.30 -1.54
CA ALA A 34 8.85 17.44 -2.41
C ALA A 34 8.78 18.05 -3.82
N PHE A 35 8.93 17.20 -4.83
CA PHE A 35 8.95 17.58 -6.24
C PHE A 35 7.98 16.73 -7.04
N ILE A 36 7.38 17.32 -8.07
CA ILE A 36 6.63 16.59 -9.09
C ILE A 36 7.58 16.34 -10.26
N ILE A 37 7.87 15.07 -10.54
CA ILE A 37 8.67 14.67 -11.69
C ILE A 37 7.75 14.05 -12.74
N GLU A 38 7.85 14.55 -13.96
CA GLU A 38 7.05 14.07 -15.07
C GLU A 38 7.80 13.05 -15.93
N LYS A 39 7.05 12.13 -16.52
CA LYS A 39 7.59 11.15 -17.45
C LYS A 39 8.13 11.87 -18.70
N GLY A 40 9.39 11.63 -19.00
CA GLY A 40 10.08 12.24 -20.15
C GLY A 40 10.94 13.44 -19.78
N MET A 41 10.96 13.87 -18.52
CA MET A 41 11.95 14.84 -18.04
C MET A 41 13.38 14.33 -18.32
N PRO A 42 14.26 15.15 -18.93
CA PRO A 42 15.64 14.77 -19.17
C PRO A 42 16.34 14.36 -17.87
N GLY A 43 17.06 13.24 -17.90
CA GLY A 43 17.73 12.69 -16.72
C GLY A 43 16.85 11.85 -15.81
N PHE A 44 15.55 11.72 -16.06
CA PHE A 44 14.67 10.78 -15.33
C PHE A 44 14.33 9.56 -16.18
N ARG A 45 14.53 8.36 -15.60
CA ARG A 45 14.11 7.09 -16.20
C ARG A 45 13.71 6.06 -15.14
N THR A 46 12.91 5.08 -15.53
CA THR A 46 12.58 3.95 -14.66
C THR A 46 13.40 2.72 -15.04
N ALA A 47 13.77 1.93 -14.02
CA ALA A 47 14.44 0.66 -14.21
C ALA A 47 13.45 -0.47 -14.52
N GLN A 48 13.98 -1.70 -14.55
CA GLN A 48 13.19 -2.89 -14.75
C GLN A 48 12.12 -3.08 -13.66
N LYS A 49 10.97 -3.64 -14.03
CA LYS A 49 9.97 -4.09 -13.07
C LYS A 49 10.56 -5.16 -12.15
N LEU A 50 10.37 -4.97 -10.85
CA LEU A 50 10.77 -5.93 -9.82
C LEU A 50 9.81 -7.12 -9.80
N ASP A 51 10.38 -8.31 -9.70
CA ASP A 51 9.63 -9.54 -9.44
C ASP A 51 9.32 -9.65 -7.94
N LYS A 52 8.03 -9.71 -7.61
CA LYS A 52 7.54 -9.65 -6.22
C LYS A 52 6.79 -10.92 -5.85
N LEU A 53 6.89 -11.35 -4.59
CA LEU A 53 6.13 -12.49 -4.05
C LEU A 53 4.61 -12.27 -4.16
N GLY A 54 4.14 -11.08 -3.81
CA GLY A 54 2.72 -10.68 -3.83
C GLY A 54 2.50 -9.34 -4.54
N MET A 55 1.25 -8.89 -4.59
CA MET A 55 0.84 -7.63 -5.25
C MET A 55 1.42 -7.49 -6.66
N ARG A 56 1.47 -8.59 -7.42
CA ARG A 56 2.11 -8.65 -8.76
C ARG A 56 1.41 -7.77 -9.81
N GLY A 57 0.13 -7.45 -9.57
CA GLY A 57 -0.67 -6.51 -10.35
C GLY A 57 -0.31 -5.03 -10.11
N SER A 58 0.39 -4.70 -9.01
CA SER A 58 0.97 -3.38 -8.80
C SER A 58 2.37 -3.34 -9.42
N ASP A 59 2.64 -2.40 -10.30
CA ASP A 59 3.96 -2.23 -10.92
C ASP A 59 4.92 -1.53 -9.93
N THR A 60 6.10 -2.13 -9.72
CA THR A 60 7.13 -1.58 -8.82
C THR A 60 8.49 -1.70 -9.48
N CYS A 61 9.28 -0.65 -9.42
CA CYS A 61 10.60 -0.50 -10.03
C CYS A 61 11.37 0.58 -9.31
N GLU A 62 12.66 0.57 -9.59
CA GLU A 62 13.57 1.63 -9.20
C GLU A 62 13.36 2.85 -10.11
N LEU A 63 13.51 4.03 -9.50
CA LEU A 63 13.50 5.31 -10.16
C LEU A 63 14.95 5.80 -10.24
N LEU A 64 15.39 6.20 -11.44
CA LEU A 64 16.76 6.61 -11.70
C LEU A 64 16.77 8.09 -12.10
N PHE A 65 17.61 8.86 -11.44
CA PHE A 65 17.78 10.30 -11.66
C PHE A 65 19.26 10.58 -11.94
N GLU A 66 19.57 11.00 -13.16
CA GLU A 66 20.91 11.31 -13.64
C GLU A 66 20.92 12.76 -14.15
N ASN A 67 21.40 13.69 -13.33
CA ASN A 67 21.40 15.13 -13.64
C ASN A 67 20.02 15.66 -14.11
N CYS A 68 18.94 15.17 -13.49
CA CYS A 68 17.58 15.60 -13.80
C CYS A 68 17.35 17.01 -13.29
N LEU A 69 17.16 17.97 -14.20
CA LEU A 69 16.85 19.36 -13.86
C LEU A 69 15.34 19.47 -13.59
N VAL A 70 14.99 20.01 -12.42
CA VAL A 70 13.61 20.18 -11.99
C VAL A 70 13.30 21.66 -11.88
N PRO A 71 12.30 22.18 -12.61
CA PRO A 71 11.89 23.58 -12.50
C PRO A 71 11.34 23.92 -11.11
N GLU A 72 11.39 25.20 -10.73
CA GLU A 72 10.92 25.65 -9.41
C GLU A 72 9.41 25.49 -9.25
N GLU A 73 8.65 25.65 -10.34
CA GLU A 73 7.21 25.43 -10.38
C GLU A 73 6.79 23.98 -10.10
N ASN A 74 7.72 23.02 -10.21
CA ASN A 74 7.49 21.62 -9.88
C ASN A 74 7.74 21.29 -8.40
N VAL A 75 8.08 22.29 -7.58
CA VAL A 75 8.13 22.14 -6.12
C VAL A 75 6.71 22.02 -5.57
N LEU A 76 6.44 20.89 -4.90
CA LEU A 76 5.15 20.65 -4.26
C LEU A 76 5.18 21.16 -2.81
N GLY A 77 4.49 22.27 -2.56
CA GLY A 77 4.50 22.96 -1.27
C GLY A 77 5.64 23.96 -1.17
N GLU A 78 6.40 23.94 -0.09
CA GLU A 78 7.52 24.86 0.14
C GLU A 78 8.86 24.12 0.23
N VAL A 79 9.94 24.79 -0.17
CA VAL A 79 11.31 24.28 -0.02
C VAL A 79 11.62 24.01 1.46
N GLY A 80 12.13 22.82 1.76
CA GLY A 80 12.41 22.35 3.13
C GLY A 80 11.18 21.88 3.91
N LYS A 81 9.98 21.92 3.32
CA LYS A 81 8.73 21.44 3.94
C LYS A 81 8.24 20.10 3.38
N GLY A 82 9.07 19.39 2.62
CA GLY A 82 8.72 18.11 1.98
C GLY A 82 8.29 17.02 2.98
N VAL A 83 8.80 17.02 4.21
CA VAL A 83 8.35 16.06 5.24
C VAL A 83 6.89 16.26 5.63
N TYR A 84 6.41 17.51 5.68
CA TYR A 84 5.01 17.78 5.99
C TYR A 84 4.09 17.25 4.88
N VAL A 85 4.49 17.45 3.62
CA VAL A 85 3.79 16.90 2.44
C VAL A 85 3.82 15.38 2.44
N MET A 86 4.94 14.76 2.82
CA MET A 86 5.06 13.31 2.93
C MET A 86 4.14 12.76 4.04
N MET A 87 4.14 13.39 5.21
CA MET A 87 3.35 12.89 6.34
C MET A 87 1.85 13.03 6.11
N SER A 88 1.39 14.11 5.47
CA SER A 88 -0.03 14.26 5.13
C SER A 88 -0.53 13.16 4.19
N GLY A 89 0.31 12.71 3.24
CA GLY A 89 -0.01 11.58 2.37
C GLY A 89 0.05 10.22 3.08
N LEU A 90 1.11 9.98 3.88
CA LEU A 90 1.33 8.70 4.55
C LEU A 90 0.25 8.38 5.60
N ASP A 91 -0.30 9.39 6.28
CA ASP A 91 -1.34 9.14 7.27
C ASP A 91 -2.64 8.64 6.62
N LEU A 92 -3.01 9.21 5.47
CA LEU A 92 -4.12 8.71 4.66
C LEU A 92 -3.82 7.32 4.07
N GLU A 93 -2.60 7.12 3.56
CA GLU A 93 -2.20 5.83 2.98
C GLU A 93 -2.28 4.70 4.03
N ARG A 94 -1.82 4.93 5.26
CA ARG A 94 -1.92 3.96 6.37
C ARG A 94 -3.36 3.54 6.64
N LEU A 95 -4.29 4.49 6.64
CA LEU A 95 -5.72 4.22 6.80
C LEU A 95 -6.21 3.29 5.67
N VAL A 96 -5.99 3.69 4.42
CA VAL A 96 -6.51 2.95 3.26
C VAL A 96 -5.87 1.56 3.17
N LEU A 97 -4.56 1.45 3.43
CA LEU A 97 -3.84 0.18 3.39
C LEU A 97 -4.22 -0.76 4.54
N ALA A 98 -4.70 -0.26 5.68
CA ALA A 98 -5.19 -1.11 6.77
C ALA A 98 -6.52 -1.79 6.43
N ALA A 99 -7.37 -1.17 5.60
CA ALA A 99 -8.66 -1.75 5.19
C ALA A 99 -8.50 -2.97 4.26
N GLY A 100 -7.49 -2.97 3.39
CA GLY A 100 -7.25 -4.05 2.43
C GLY A 100 -7.09 -5.45 3.06
N PRO A 101 -6.17 -5.64 4.02
CA PRO A 101 -6.00 -6.90 4.74
C PRO A 101 -7.26 -7.38 5.46
N LEU A 102 -8.11 -6.47 5.95
CA LEU A 102 -9.39 -6.85 6.59
C LEU A 102 -10.35 -7.48 5.58
N GLY A 103 -10.48 -6.89 4.38
CA GLY A 103 -11.28 -7.47 3.30
C GLY A 103 -10.75 -8.84 2.86
N ILE A 104 -9.42 -8.97 2.73
CA ILE A 104 -8.78 -10.26 2.39
C ILE A 104 -9.06 -11.30 3.47
N MET A 105 -8.95 -10.93 4.75
CA MET A 105 -9.21 -11.84 5.87
C MET A 105 -10.68 -12.30 5.90
N GLN A 106 -11.63 -11.41 5.63
CA GLN A 106 -13.04 -11.78 5.49
C GLN A 106 -13.24 -12.78 4.34
N ALA A 107 -12.68 -12.50 3.17
CA ALA A 107 -12.78 -13.40 2.01
C ALA A 107 -12.16 -14.78 2.28
N CYS A 108 -11.02 -14.83 2.98
CA CYS A 108 -10.42 -16.09 3.41
C CYS A 108 -11.35 -16.89 4.34
N LEU A 109 -12.02 -16.22 5.29
CA LEU A 109 -12.99 -16.88 6.17
C LEU A 109 -14.21 -17.39 5.42
N ASP A 110 -14.72 -16.64 4.43
CA ASP A 110 -15.87 -17.05 3.62
C ASP A 110 -15.56 -18.35 2.85
N VAL A 111 -14.31 -18.56 2.44
CA VAL A 111 -13.85 -19.80 1.79
C VAL A 111 -13.61 -20.92 2.80
N ILE A 112 -13.03 -20.63 3.96
CA ILE A 112 -12.64 -21.64 4.95
C ILE A 112 -13.84 -22.18 5.73
N LEU A 113 -14.83 -21.34 6.07
CA LEU A 113 -15.97 -21.71 6.92
C LEU A 113 -16.82 -22.87 6.34
N PRO A 114 -17.15 -22.91 5.03
CA PRO A 114 -17.79 -24.08 4.43
C PRO A 114 -16.89 -25.32 4.48
N TYR A 115 -15.59 -25.16 4.19
CA TYR A 115 -14.64 -26.27 4.13
C TYR A 115 -14.50 -26.99 5.47
N VAL A 116 -14.37 -26.26 6.59
CA VAL A 116 -14.23 -26.87 7.91
C VAL A 116 -15.47 -27.61 8.40
N ARG A 117 -16.65 -27.27 7.84
CA ARG A 117 -17.93 -27.95 8.15
C ARG A 117 -18.13 -29.22 7.31
N GLN A 118 -17.56 -29.26 6.12
CA GLN A 118 -17.75 -30.37 5.18
C GLN A 118 -16.62 -31.41 5.24
N ARG A 119 -15.39 -30.99 5.54
CA ARG A 119 -14.24 -31.88 5.59
C ARG A 119 -14.26 -32.71 6.87
N GLU A 120 -14.28 -34.02 6.74
CA GLU A 120 -14.24 -34.96 7.87
C GLU A 120 -12.87 -35.61 8.06
N GLN A 121 -12.47 -35.76 9.33
CA GLN A 121 -11.38 -36.63 9.77
C GLN A 121 -11.71 -37.21 11.14
N PHE A 122 -11.20 -38.41 11.44
CA PHE A 122 -11.49 -39.11 12.70
C PHE A 122 -13.00 -39.26 12.99
N GLY A 123 -13.81 -39.42 11.93
CA GLY A 123 -15.25 -39.64 12.03
C GLY A 123 -16.10 -38.39 12.33
N CYS A 124 -15.53 -37.18 12.27
CA CYS A 124 -16.30 -35.94 12.43
C CYS A 124 -15.75 -34.79 11.58
N PRO A 125 -16.53 -33.71 11.38
CA PRO A 125 -16.05 -32.50 10.73
C PRO A 125 -14.84 -31.88 11.45
N ILE A 126 -13.83 -31.45 10.70
CA ILE A 126 -12.60 -30.89 11.26
C ILE A 126 -12.85 -29.61 12.09
N GLY A 127 -13.93 -28.89 11.83
CA GLY A 127 -14.35 -27.74 12.64
C GLY A 127 -14.68 -28.08 14.10
N ASN A 128 -14.87 -29.36 14.45
CA ASN A 128 -15.18 -29.77 15.83
C ASN A 128 -13.93 -29.86 16.72
N PHE A 129 -12.72 -29.97 16.15
CA PHE A 129 -11.50 -29.99 16.96
C PHE A 129 -11.21 -28.58 17.52
N SER A 130 -10.89 -28.52 18.81
CA SER A 130 -10.68 -27.25 19.53
C SER A 130 -9.64 -26.33 18.88
N LEU A 131 -8.61 -26.90 18.25
CA LEU A 131 -7.57 -26.13 17.56
C LEU A 131 -8.16 -25.25 16.45
N TYR A 132 -9.00 -25.80 15.56
CA TYR A 132 -9.60 -25.03 14.47
C TYR A 132 -10.59 -23.99 15.01
N ARG A 133 -11.34 -24.31 16.08
CA ARG A 133 -12.28 -23.37 16.70
C ARG A 133 -11.57 -22.15 17.28
N ILE A 134 -10.50 -22.35 18.04
CA ILE A 134 -9.70 -21.25 18.62
C ILE A 134 -9.15 -20.36 17.51
N VAL A 135 -8.59 -20.96 16.46
CA VAL A 135 -8.03 -20.20 15.34
C VAL A 135 -9.11 -19.36 14.65
N LEU A 136 -10.26 -19.95 14.33
CA LEU A 136 -11.38 -19.22 13.71
C LEU A 136 -11.90 -18.09 14.60
N GLU A 137 -12.03 -18.32 15.90
CA GLU A 137 -12.45 -17.29 16.86
C GLU A 137 -11.47 -16.11 16.91
N LEU A 138 -10.16 -16.36 16.89
CA LEU A 138 -9.15 -15.30 16.85
C LEU A 138 -9.28 -14.42 15.60
N TYR A 139 -9.46 -15.02 14.41
CA TYR A 139 -9.67 -14.27 13.18
C TYR A 139 -10.98 -13.46 13.21
N LEU A 140 -12.07 -14.04 13.71
CA LEU A 140 -13.35 -13.34 13.87
C LEU A 140 -13.26 -12.17 14.85
N LEU A 141 -12.53 -12.33 15.95
CA LEU A 141 -12.26 -11.24 16.89
C LEU A 141 -11.49 -10.11 16.21
N GLN A 142 -10.46 -10.43 15.44
CA GLN A 142 -9.69 -9.43 14.71
C GLN A 142 -10.55 -8.65 13.71
N LEU A 143 -11.43 -9.33 12.97
CA LEU A 143 -12.38 -8.68 12.05
C LEU A 143 -13.42 -7.80 12.76
N ARG A 144 -13.79 -8.11 13.99
CA ARG A 144 -14.74 -7.27 14.76
C ARG A 144 -14.10 -6.03 15.36
N VAL A 145 -12.83 -6.13 15.78
CA VAL A 145 -12.13 -5.07 16.52
C VAL A 145 -11.43 -4.09 15.58
N GLN A 146 -10.73 -4.59 14.56
CA GLN A 146 -9.88 -3.76 13.70
C GLN A 146 -10.64 -2.66 12.95
N PRO A 147 -11.84 -2.88 12.36
CA PRO A 147 -12.61 -1.80 11.74
C PRO A 147 -12.96 -0.68 12.73
N LYS A 148 -13.31 -1.03 13.98
CA LYS A 148 -13.66 -0.04 15.01
C LYS A 148 -12.45 0.82 15.40
N LEU A 149 -11.27 0.19 15.52
CA LEU A 149 -10.02 0.91 15.75
C LEU A 149 -9.68 1.84 14.58
N LEU A 150 -9.88 1.35 13.35
CA LEU A 150 -9.63 2.12 12.14
C LEU A 150 -10.52 3.36 12.03
N CYS A 151 -11.83 3.22 12.30
CA CYS A 151 -12.76 4.34 12.35
C CYS A 151 -12.41 5.34 13.45
N ARG A 152 -12.01 4.85 14.64
CA ARG A 152 -11.60 5.68 15.78
C ARG A 152 -10.34 6.48 15.52
N GLN A 153 -9.34 5.89 14.88
CA GLN A 153 -8.07 6.58 14.60
C GLN A 153 -8.22 7.75 13.61
N ASN A 154 -9.29 7.74 12.81
CA ASN A 154 -9.49 8.72 11.75
C ASN A 154 -10.65 9.69 12.01
N ASN A 155 -11.19 9.72 13.24
CA ASN A 155 -12.34 10.55 13.61
C ASN A 155 -13.51 10.43 12.61
N VAL A 156 -13.68 9.26 11.97
CA VAL A 156 -14.80 8.98 11.03
C VAL A 156 -16.07 8.58 11.80
N TRP A 157 -16.07 8.79 13.11
CA TRP A 157 -17.30 8.83 13.89
C TRP A 157 -17.95 10.20 13.65
N GLU A 158 -18.72 10.32 12.57
CA GLU A 158 -19.95 11.06 12.73
C GLU A 158 -20.80 10.29 13.74
N GLU A 159 -21.37 11.01 14.70
CA GLU A 159 -22.48 10.54 15.53
C GLU A 159 -23.61 10.06 14.60
N THR A 160 -23.61 8.78 14.25
CA THR A 160 -24.83 8.09 13.88
C THR A 160 -25.02 6.95 14.86
N ASP A 161 -25.63 7.32 15.99
CA ASP A 161 -26.58 6.46 16.66
C ASP A 161 -27.61 5.95 15.64
N MET A 162 -27.68 4.62 15.48
CA MET A 162 -28.91 3.84 15.34
C MET A 162 -28.60 2.34 15.44
#